data_AF-A0A1Z4EMR0-F1
#
_entry.id   AF-A0A1Z4EMR0-F1
#
_cell.length_a   1.000
_cell.length_b   1.000
_cell.length_c   1.000
_cell.angle_alpha   90.00
_cell.angle_beta   90.00
_cell.angle_gamma   90.00
#
_symmetry.space_group_name_H-M   'P 1'
#
loop_
_entity.id
_entity.type
_entity.pdbx_description
1 polymer ?
#
loop_
_entity_poly.entity_id
_entity_poly.type
_entity_poly.pdbx_seq_one_letter_code
_entity_poly.pdbx_strand_id
1 'polypeptide(L)'
;MTPDQPDHPRRKLPKSLAGHNIVFIDEDDDDDGDDFDDEDFDDDPGDFAFCLGREAAHRGESEDQNPYPETDARPGSIEWFDTDYGLWLAGHGIGSGESQG
;
A
#
# COMPACT_ATOMS: atom_id res chain seq x y z
N MET A 1 -17.12 20.51 -38.71
CA MET A 1 -15.72 20.17 -39.01
C MET A 1 -14.87 20.75 -37.89
N THR A 2 -14.64 19.99 -36.84
CA THR A 2 -13.75 20.33 -35.74
C THR A 2 -12.32 19.91 -36.10
N PRO A 3 -11.30 20.74 -35.81
CA PRO A 3 -9.94 20.46 -36.22
C PRO A 3 -9.32 19.33 -35.38
N ASP A 4 -8.69 18.44 -36.13
CA ASP A 4 -7.75 17.38 -35.78
C ASP A 4 -6.80 17.80 -34.64
N GLN A 5 -6.87 17.12 -33.49
CA GLN A 5 -5.98 17.33 -32.36
C GLN A 5 -4.67 16.56 -32.65
N PRO A 6 -3.49 17.17 -32.56
CA PRO A 6 -2.25 16.51 -32.99
C PRO A 6 -1.91 15.33 -32.07
N ASP A 7 -1.67 14.17 -32.68
CA ASP A 7 -1.10 12.97 -32.07
C ASP A 7 0.15 13.33 -31.25
N HIS A 8 0.01 13.34 -29.94
CA HIS A 8 1.16 13.48 -29.05
C HIS A 8 2.04 12.23 -29.23
N PRO A 9 3.36 12.38 -29.49
CA PRO A 9 4.23 11.22 -29.60
C PRO A 9 4.23 10.46 -28.26
N ARG A 10 3.85 9.17 -28.29
CA ARG A 10 3.87 8.28 -27.12
C ARG A 10 5.21 8.42 -26.40
N ARG A 11 5.19 9.01 -25.20
CA ARG A 11 6.36 9.14 -24.32
C ARG A 11 6.86 7.73 -24.04
N LYS A 12 8.03 7.36 -24.59
CA LYS A 12 8.67 6.08 -24.29
C LYS A 12 9.23 6.14 -22.89
N LEU A 13 8.52 5.52 -21.95
CA LEU A 13 9.02 5.35 -20.58
C LEU A 13 10.26 4.43 -20.60
N PRO A 14 11.23 4.66 -19.71
CA PRO A 14 12.38 3.79 -19.56
C PRO A 14 11.89 2.37 -19.21
N LYS A 15 12.50 1.36 -19.81
CA LYS A 15 12.17 -0.05 -19.58
C LYS A 15 12.79 -0.61 -18.30
N SER A 16 13.63 0.18 -17.62
CA SER A 16 14.24 -0.21 -16.36
C SER A 16 14.46 0.99 -15.44
N LEU A 17 14.32 0.77 -14.14
CA LEU A 17 14.68 1.70 -13.08
C LEU A 17 15.60 0.98 -12.10
N ALA A 18 16.79 1.53 -11.85
CA ALA A 18 17.78 0.98 -10.91
C ALA A 18 18.15 -0.50 -11.13
N GLY A 19 18.11 -0.99 -12.38
CA GLY A 19 18.44 -2.38 -12.72
C GLY A 19 17.27 -3.36 -12.67
N HIS A 20 16.08 -2.91 -12.28
CA HIS A 20 14.84 -3.68 -12.34
C HIS A 20 14.08 -3.37 -13.63
N ASN A 21 13.56 -4.41 -14.31
CA ASN A 21 12.76 -4.25 -15.52
C ASN A 21 11.36 -3.75 -15.17
N ILE A 22 10.90 -2.72 -15.87
CA ILE A 22 9.55 -2.15 -15.72
C ILE A 22 8.67 -2.82 -16.79
N VAL A 23 7.67 -3.57 -16.34
CA VAL A 23 6.63 -4.16 -17.19
C VAL A 23 5.40 -3.27 -17.08
N PHE A 24 4.93 -2.74 -18.22
CA PHE A 24 3.67 -2.01 -18.29
C PHE A 24 2.60 -3.02 -18.67
N ILE A 25 1.60 -3.19 -17.81
CA ILE A 25 0.41 -3.97 -18.09
C ILE A 25 -0.52 -2.99 -18.85
N ASP A 26 -0.82 -3.29 -20.11
CA ASP A 26 -1.76 -2.48 -20.90
C ASP A 26 -3.18 -2.77 -20.39
N GLU A 27 -3.87 -1.72 -19.96
CA GLU A 27 -5.12 -1.68 -19.19
C GLU A 27 -6.38 -1.71 -20.09
N ASP A 28 -6.37 -2.54 -21.15
CA ASP A 28 -7.48 -2.68 -22.11
C ASP A 28 -7.85 -4.16 -22.31
N ASP A 29 -8.33 -4.84 -21.27
CA ASP A 29 -9.18 -6.04 -21.40
C ASP A 29 -10.17 -6.07 -20.23
N ASP A 30 -11.34 -5.48 -20.51
CA ASP A 30 -12.68 -5.66 -19.95
C ASP A 30 -12.87 -5.80 -18.41
N ASP A 31 -13.49 -4.73 -17.90
CA ASP A 31 -14.39 -4.63 -16.74
C ASP A 31 -15.22 -5.91 -16.46
N ASP A 32 -14.77 -6.72 -15.50
CA ASP A 32 -15.64 -7.31 -14.50
C ASP A 32 -15.16 -6.75 -13.15
N GLY A 33 -15.75 -5.61 -12.76
CA GLY A 33 -15.81 -5.27 -11.35
C GLY A 33 -16.41 -6.45 -10.57
N ASP A 34 -16.02 -6.57 -9.30
CA ASP A 34 -16.55 -7.52 -8.32
C ASP A 34 -15.75 -8.83 -8.15
N ASP A 35 -14.47 -8.75 -7.81
CA ASP A 35 -13.96 -9.38 -6.57
C ASP A 35 -12.48 -8.99 -6.39
N PHE A 36 -12.19 -8.25 -5.33
CA PHE A 36 -10.89 -8.37 -4.69
C PHE A 36 -10.89 -9.78 -4.09
N ASP A 37 -10.40 -10.80 -4.82
CA ASP A 37 -10.08 -12.08 -4.21
C ASP A 37 -8.80 -11.93 -3.40
N ASP A 38 -9.00 -11.32 -2.24
CA ASP A 38 -8.14 -11.20 -1.06
C ASP A 38 -7.75 -12.57 -0.49
N GLU A 39 -7.48 -13.58 -1.33
CA GLU A 39 -7.35 -14.99 -0.92
C GLU A 39 -5.91 -15.53 -0.93
N ASP A 40 -4.90 -14.70 -1.15
CA ASP A 40 -3.48 -15.12 -1.08
C ASP A 40 -2.58 -14.22 -0.20
N PHE A 41 -3.15 -13.35 0.65
CA PHE A 41 -2.42 -12.53 1.63
C PHE A 41 -2.49 -13.08 3.07
N ASP A 42 -2.93 -14.34 3.24
CA ASP A 42 -3.51 -14.83 4.50
C ASP A 42 -2.65 -15.88 5.25
N ASP A 43 -1.32 -15.92 5.06
CA ASP A 43 -0.47 -16.89 5.79
C ASP A 43 0.86 -16.34 6.35
N ASP A 44 1.02 -15.02 6.46
CA ASP A 44 2.10 -14.43 7.28
C ASP A 44 1.52 -13.53 8.39
N PRO A 45 1.64 -13.91 9.69
CA PRO A 45 1.04 -13.17 10.79
C PRO A 45 1.59 -11.74 10.95
N GLY A 46 2.74 -11.42 10.37
CA GLY A 46 3.31 -10.06 10.37
C GLY A 46 2.61 -9.09 9.40
N ASP A 47 2.13 -9.59 8.27
CA ASP A 47 1.39 -8.76 7.29
C ASP A 47 0.00 -8.37 7.82
N PHE A 48 -0.56 -9.16 8.75
CA PHE A 48 -1.82 -8.84 9.42
C PHE A 48 -1.74 -7.57 10.27
N ALA A 49 -0.68 -7.40 11.08
CA ALA A 49 -0.57 -6.27 11.99
C ALA A 49 -0.45 -4.94 11.24
N PHE A 50 0.40 -4.88 10.21
CA PHE A 50 0.57 -3.70 9.37
C PHE A 50 -0.73 -3.32 8.62
N CYS A 51 -1.37 -4.29 7.96
CA CYS A 51 -2.62 -4.06 7.24
C CYS A 51 -3.74 -3.58 8.16
N LEU A 52 -3.91 -4.21 9.33
CA LEU A 52 -4.86 -3.78 10.34
C LEU A 52 -4.62 -2.35 10.81
N GLY A 53 -3.36 -1.96 11.01
CA GLY A 53 -3.00 -0.59 11.38
C GLY A 53 -3.40 0.42 10.32
N ARG A 54 -3.11 0.11 9.05
CA ARG A 54 -3.47 0.97 7.91
C ARG A 54 -4.98 1.13 7.79
N GLU A 55 -5.74 0.05 7.90
CA GLU A 55 -7.21 0.08 7.89
C GLU A 55 -7.80 0.86 9.07
N ALA A 56 -7.23 0.71 10.27
CA ALA A 56 -7.64 1.46 11.44
C ALA A 56 -7.45 2.97 11.22
N ALA A 57 -6.35 3.36 10.59
CA ALA A 57 -6.12 4.76 10.21
C ALA A 57 -7.10 5.26 9.14
N HIS A 58 -7.43 4.46 8.12
CA HIS A 58 -8.48 4.81 7.15
C HIS A 58 -9.86 4.98 7.80
N ARG A 59 -10.15 4.21 8.86
CA ARG A 59 -11.36 4.36 9.69
C ARG A 59 -11.32 5.57 10.62
N GLY A 60 -10.18 6.25 10.74
CA GLY A 60 -9.97 7.38 11.65
C GLY A 60 -9.83 6.97 13.11
N GLU A 61 -9.45 5.73 13.38
CA GLU A 61 -9.14 5.24 14.73
C GLU A 61 -7.82 5.85 15.22
N SER A 62 -7.68 6.03 16.54
CA SER A 62 -6.43 6.55 17.12
C SER A 62 -5.39 5.46 17.28
N GLU A 63 -4.11 5.85 17.40
CA GLU A 63 -3.02 4.92 17.70
C GLU A 63 -3.24 4.16 19.02
N ASP A 64 -3.99 4.75 19.97
CA ASP A 64 -4.35 4.10 21.25
C ASP A 64 -5.32 2.90 21.09
N GLN A 65 -5.83 2.65 19.88
CA GLN A 65 -6.64 1.46 19.55
C GLN A 65 -5.80 0.28 19.06
N ASN A 66 -4.47 0.38 19.09
CA ASN A 66 -3.58 -0.72 18.79
C ASN A 66 -3.90 -1.93 19.72
N PRO A 67 -4.27 -3.10 19.17
CA PRO A 67 -4.65 -4.26 19.97
C PRO A 67 -3.44 -5.01 20.56
N TYR A 68 -2.22 -4.70 20.10
CA TYR A 68 -1.01 -5.40 20.50
C TYR A 68 -0.38 -4.77 21.74
N PRO A 69 0.28 -5.58 22.60
CA PRO A 69 0.97 -5.05 23.77
C PRO A 69 2.13 -4.14 23.34
N GLU A 70 2.31 -3.03 24.05
CA GLU A 70 3.46 -2.16 23.88
C GLU A 70 4.78 -2.93 24.02
N THR A 71 5.81 -2.48 23.29
CA THR A 71 7.14 -3.09 23.28
C THR A 71 8.18 -2.15 23.91
N ASP A 72 9.15 -2.74 24.61
CA ASP A 72 10.34 -2.02 25.09
C ASP A 72 11.35 -1.73 23.95
N ALA A 73 11.12 -2.29 22.75
CA ALA A 73 11.97 -2.05 21.60
C ALA A 73 11.95 -0.55 21.22
N ARG A 74 13.12 -0.03 20.85
CA ARG A 74 13.25 1.39 20.50
C ARG A 74 12.42 1.69 19.23
N PRO A 75 11.54 2.71 19.22
CA PRO A 75 10.77 3.07 18.04
C PRO A 75 11.64 3.27 16.80
N GLY A 76 11.27 2.63 15.68
CA GLY A 76 11.98 2.68 14.40
C GLY A 76 13.25 1.82 14.31
N SER A 77 13.58 1.02 15.33
CA SER A 77 14.62 -0.01 15.24
C SER A 77 14.11 -1.27 14.52
N ILE A 78 15.02 -2.13 14.07
CA ILE A 78 14.65 -3.44 13.47
C ILE A 78 13.82 -4.26 14.46
N GLU A 79 14.26 -4.32 15.72
CA GLU A 79 13.56 -5.04 16.80
C GLU A 79 12.15 -4.51 17.06
N TRP A 80 11.87 -3.24 16.72
CA TRP A 80 10.54 -2.66 16.84
C TRP A 80 9.64 -3.08 15.67
N PHE A 81 10.17 -3.16 14.45
CA PHE A 81 9.45 -3.69 13.28
C PHE A 81 9.29 -5.22 13.32
N ASP A 82 10.03 -5.92 14.18
CA ASP A 82 9.80 -7.34 14.46
C ASP A 82 8.59 -7.57 15.40
N THR A 83 7.98 -6.50 15.92
CA THR A 83 6.79 -6.60 16.79
C THR A 83 5.51 -6.21 16.06
N ASP A 84 4.42 -6.91 16.35
CA ASP A 84 3.09 -6.57 15.83
C ASP A 84 2.67 -5.15 16.24
N TYR A 85 3.05 -4.70 17.45
CA TYR A 85 2.81 -3.33 17.90
C TYR A 85 3.47 -2.30 16.99
N GLY A 86 4.74 -2.52 16.63
CA GLY A 86 5.47 -1.63 15.73
C GLY A 86 4.98 -1.70 14.29
N LEU A 87 4.65 -2.89 13.79
CA LEU A 87 4.08 -3.07 12.46
C LEU A 87 2.72 -2.40 12.32
N TRP A 88 1.84 -2.55 13.33
CA TRP A 88 0.54 -1.88 13.35
C TRP A 88 0.68 -0.36 13.35
N LEU A 89 1.55 0.21 14.19
CA LEU A 89 1.79 1.67 14.20
C LEU A 89 2.38 2.17 12.89
N ALA A 90 3.26 1.39 12.26
CA ALA A 90 3.80 1.73 10.95
C ALA A 90 2.69 1.79 9.88
N GLY A 91 1.81 0.78 9.84
CA GLY A 91 0.66 0.76 8.95
C GLY A 91 -0.31 1.92 9.19
N HIS A 92 -0.61 2.19 10.47
CA HIS A 92 -1.47 3.29 10.88
C HIS A 92 -0.93 4.66 10.46
N GLY A 93 0.37 4.89 10.64
CA GLY A 93 1.02 6.12 10.19
C GLY A 93 0.93 6.33 8.67
N ILE A 94 1.02 5.26 7.88
CA ILE A 94 0.86 5.31 6.42
C ILE A 94 -0.60 5.59 6.05
N GLY A 95 -1.56 4.83 6.58
CA GLY A 95 -2.98 5.01 6.27
C GLY A 95 -3.51 6.39 6.62
N SER A 96 -2.99 7.00 7.70
CA SER A 96 -3.32 8.37 8.10
C SER A 96 -2.87 9.41 7.07
N GLY A 97 -1.80 9.13 6.33
CA GLY A 97 -1.29 9.98 5.24
C GLY A 97 -2.02 9.82 3.92
N GLU A 98 -2.79 8.74 3.74
CA GLU A 98 -3.50 8.41 2.49
C GLU A 98 -4.87 9.11 2.37
N SER A 99 -5.41 9.67 3.46
CA SER A 99 -6.74 10.29 3.50
C SER A 99 -6.89 11.66 2.80
N GLN A 100 -5.93 12.11 1.98
CA GLN A 100 -6.06 13.33 1.19
C GLN A 100 -5.44 13.18 -0.20
N GLY A 101 -6.17 12.52 -1.10
CA GLY A 101 -5.97 12.54 -2.56
C GLY A 101 -7.28 12.80 -3.27
#